data_AF-A0A922XNE0-F1
#
_entry.id   AF-A0A922XNE0-F1
#
_cell.length_a   1.000
_cell.length_b   1.000
_cell.length_c   1.000
_cell.angle_alpha   90.00
_cell.angle_beta   90.00
_cell.angle_gamma   90.00
#
_symmetry.space_group_name_H-M   'P 1'
#
loop_
_entity.id
_entity.type
_entity.pdbx_description
1 polymer ?
#
loop_
_entity_poly.entity_id
_entity_poly.type
_entity_poly.pdbx_seq_one_letter_code
_entity_poly.pdbx_strand_id
1 'polypeptide(L)' 'GMLTLKGITKEINFPFTFDTDTFIGTFSIAAKDFNINREGAVPSGQIKIELTIPVTE' A
#
# COMPACT_ATOMS: atom_id res chain seq x y z
N GLY A 1 -0.47 -8.08 7.58
CA GLY A 1 0.93 -7.65 7.80
C GLY A 1 0.95 -6.21 8.32
N MET A 2 2.10 -5.69 8.75
CA MET A 2 2.19 -4.34 9.30
C MET A 2 2.77 -3.36 8.27
N LEU A 3 2.10 -2.24 8.03
CA LEU A 3 2.59 -1.15 7.19
C LEU A 3 2.93 0.05 8.09
N THR A 4 4.14 0.57 7.93
CA THR A 4 4.59 1.77 8.63
C THR A 4 4.77 2.91 7.63
N LEU A 5 4.02 4.00 7.80
CA LEU A 5 4.19 5.24 7.02
C LEU A 5 4.24 6.43 7.98
N LYS A 6 5.21 7.34 7.78
CA LYS A 6 5.45 8.50 8.69
C LYS A 6 5.51 8.11 10.18
N GLY A 7 6.03 6.94 10.51
CA GLY A 7 6.14 6.45 11.89
C GLY A 7 4.84 5.94 12.51
N ILE A 8 3.73 5.90 11.74
CA ILE A 8 2.48 5.28 12.16
C ILE A 8 2.41 3.89 11.57
N THR A 9 2.27 2.88 12.43
CA THR A 9 2.13 1.48 12.05
C THR A 9 0.68 1.05 12.11
N LYS A 10 0.17 0.43 11.05
CA LYS A 10 -1.16 -0.15 10.97
C LYS A 10 -1.11 -1.55 10.40
N GLU A 11 -2.03 -2.39 10.84
CA GLU A 11 -2.23 -3.69 10.24
C GLU A 11 -2.99 -3.53 8.91
N ILE A 12 -2.43 -4.11 7.84
CA ILE A 12 -3.01 -4.12 6.50
C ILE A 12 -3.06 -5.56 6.00
N ASN A 13 -4.17 -5.91 5.35
CA ASN A 13 -4.23 -7.14 4.56
C ASN A 13 -3.59 -6.88 3.19
N PHE A 14 -2.54 -7.63 2.86
CA PHE A 14 -1.84 -7.50 1.58
C PHE A 14 -2.37 -8.58 0.61
N PRO A 15 -3.22 -8.21 -0.37
CA PRO A 15 -3.77 -9.17 -1.32
C PRO A 15 -2.74 -9.45 -2.42
N PHE A 16 -1.80 -10.36 -2.16
CA PHE A 16 -0.88 -10.83 -3.19
C PHE A 16 -1.52 -11.91 -4.05
N THR A 17 -1.37 -11.76 -5.36
CA THR A 17 -1.60 -12.79 -6.36
C THR A 17 -0.24 -13.16 -6.94
N PHE A 18 0.04 -14.45 -7.05
CA PHE A 18 1.23 -14.93 -7.74
C PHE A 18 0.87 -15.25 -9.18
N ASP A 19 1.52 -14.61 -10.14
CA ASP A 19 1.32 -14.80 -11.57
C ASP A 19 2.67 -14.77 -12.27
N THR A 20 2.97 -15.80 -13.06
CA THR A 20 4.15 -15.88 -13.93
C THR A 20 5.43 -15.42 -13.24
N ASP A 21 5.79 -16.11 -12.16
CA ASP A 21 6.97 -15.82 -11.33
C ASP A 21 7.01 -14.42 -10.73
N THR A 22 5.86 -13.75 -10.61
CA THR A 22 5.74 -12.39 -10.10
C THR A 22 4.65 -12.33 -9.04
N PHE A 23 4.97 -11.77 -7.87
CA PHE A 23 3.97 -11.40 -6.89
C PHE A 23 3.41 -10.02 -7.24
N ILE A 24 2.11 -9.97 -7.53
CA ILE A 24 1.36 -8.75 -7.83
C ILE A 24 0.40 -8.47 -6.68
N GLY A 25 0.45 -7.26 -6.12
CA GLY A 25 -0.45 -6.83 -5.06
C GLY A 25 -0.97 -5.43 -5.32
N THR A 26 -2.28 -5.25 -5.25
CA THR A 26 -2.91 -3.92 -5.35
C THR A 26 -3.85 -3.71 -4.18
N PHE A 27 -3.63 -2.64 -3.41
CA PHE A 27 -4.50 -2.28 -2.30
C PHE A 27 -4.53 -0.75 -2.12
N SER A 28 -5.54 -0.26 -1.40
CA SER A 28 -5.69 1.17 -1.10
C SER A 28 -5.76 1.39 0.40
N ILE A 29 -5.08 2.44 0.87
CA ILE A 29 -5.10 2.87 2.27
C ILE A 29 -5.68 4.27 2.38
N ALA A 30 -6.32 4.62 3.49
CA ALA A 30 -6.75 5.99 3.71
C ALA A 30 -5.57 6.85 4.19
N ALA A 31 -5.32 7.97 3.52
CA ALA A 31 -4.21 8.88 3.82
C ALA A 31 -4.27 9.42 5.27
N LYS A 32 -5.49 9.66 5.75
CA LYS A 32 -5.78 10.11 7.12
C LYS A 32 -5.28 9.14 8.20
N ASP A 33 -5.25 7.83 7.92
CA ASP A 33 -4.86 6.81 8.90
C ASP A 33 -3.36 6.90 9.25
N PHE A 34 -2.59 7.59 8.40
CA PHE A 34 -1.15 7.83 8.53
C PHE A 34 -0.82 9.32 8.69
N ASN A 35 -1.78 10.15 9.13
CA ASN A 35 -1.61 11.61 9.28
C ASN A 35 -1.11 12.31 8.01
N ILE A 36 -1.54 11.82 6.84
CA ILE A 36 -1.35 12.51 5.56
C ILE A 36 -2.62 13.30 5.30
N ASN A 37 -2.64 14.52 5.87
CA ASN A 37 -3.81 15.39 5.93
C ASN A 37 -3.61 16.74 5.23
N ARG A 38 -2.48 16.92 4.51
CA ARG A 38 -2.25 18.13 3.73
C ARG A 38 -3.31 18.23 2.65
N GLU A 39 -4.09 19.31 2.65
CA GLU A 39 -5.08 19.59 1.61
C GLU A 39 -4.42 19.55 0.22
N GLY A 40 -5.05 18.83 -0.71
CA GLY A 40 -4.52 18.61 -2.06
C GLY A 40 -3.42 17.54 -2.18
N ALA A 41 -2.91 16.95 -1.09
CA ALA A 41 -1.92 15.87 -1.19
C ALA A 41 -2.52 14.55 -1.69
N VAL A 42 -3.76 14.26 -1.29
CA VAL A 42 -4.49 13.05 -1.71
C VAL A 42 -5.95 13.45 -1.97
N PRO A 43 -6.29 13.90 -3.19
CA PRO A 43 -7.64 14.39 -3.52
C PRO A 43 -8.75 13.37 -3.28
N SER A 44 -8.47 12.08 -3.46
CA SER A 44 -9.39 10.97 -3.19
C SER A 44 -9.44 10.55 -1.71
N GLY A 45 -8.56 11.09 -0.87
CA GLY A 45 -8.32 10.62 0.50
C GLY A 45 -7.69 9.22 0.60
N GLN A 46 -7.43 8.55 -0.52
CA GLN A 46 -6.88 7.20 -0.59
C GLN A 46 -5.58 7.17 -1.38
N ILE A 47 -4.62 6.41 -0.88
CA ILE A 47 -3.35 6.12 -1.54
C ILE A 47 -3.45 4.69 -2.08
N LYS A 48 -3.41 4.56 -3.40
CA LYS A 48 -3.31 3.25 -4.07
C LYS A 48 -1.85 2.82 -4.06
N ILE A 49 -1.60 1.59 -3.62
CA ILE A 49 -0.29 0.96 -3.60
C ILE A 49 -0.35 -0.24 -4.55
N GLU A 50 0.54 -0.24 -5.53
CA GLU A 50 0.71 -1.29 -6.52
C GLU A 50 2.12 -1.86 -6.35
N LEU A 51 2.20 -3.15 -6.07
CA LEU A 51 3.44 -3.90 -5.86
C LEU A 51 3.55 -4.96 -6.94
N THR A 52 4.72 -4.99 -7.58
CA THR A 52 5.09 -6.02 -8.56
C THR A 52 6.49 -6.47 -8.20
N ILE A 53 6.61 -7.71 -7.70
CA ILE A 53 7.87 -8.27 -7.22
C ILE A 53 8.16 -9.52 -8.05
N PRO A 54 9.07 -9.44 -9.04
CA PRO A 54 9.52 -10.62 -9.76
C PRO A 54 10.36 -11.49 -8.83
N VAL A 55 10.17 -12.81 -8.92
CA VAL A 55 11.03 -13.80 -8.28
C VAL A 55 12.27 -13.93 -9.15
N THR A 56 13.43 -13.62 -8.58
CA THR A 56 14.74 -13.95 -9.17
C THR A 56 15.29 -15.15 -8.43
N GLU A 57 15.71 -16.17 -9.17
CA GLU A 57 16.51 -17.29 -8.63
C GLU A 57 17.86 -16.83 -8.05
#